data_AF-A0A950NS07-F1
#
_entry.id   AF-A0A950NS07-F1
#
_cell.length_a   1.000
_cell.length_b   1.000
_cell.length_c   1.000
_cell.angle_alpha   90.00
_cell.angle_beta   90.00
_cell.angle_gamma   90.00
#
_symmetry.space_group_name_H-M   'P 1'
#
loop_
_entity.id
_entity.type
_entity.pdbx_description
1 polymer ?
#
loop_
_entity_poly.entity_id
_entity_poly.type
_entity_poly.pdbx_seq_one_letter_code
_entity_poly.pdbx_strand_id
1 'polypeptide(L)'
;WGNVNPIGPRSVYDESKRFAESLTFAYHRVHEVNIGVVRIFNTYGPGLRPGDGRVVSNFLVQAMNGKPLTIYGDGMQTRSFCYVDDEVGGILALLDSGHCGPVNIGNPNEFTVKELAATVLDVTGSTSEIVYEPLPTDDPVRRRPDITCARELLGWSPRVSLREGLERTYAWYRQEQERG
;
A
#
# COMPACT_ATOMS: atom_id res chain seq x y z
N TRP A 1 1.93 -24.66 7.26
CA TRP A 1 1.45 -23.42 7.91
C TRP A 1 0.04 -23.12 7.39
N GLY A 2 -0.71 -22.22 8.01
CA GLY A 2 -1.87 -21.59 7.36
C GLY A 2 -1.42 -20.67 6.22
N ASN A 3 -2.10 -19.54 6.02
CA ASN A 3 -1.75 -18.58 4.97
C ASN A 3 -0.45 -17.76 5.24
N VAL A 4 0.18 -17.92 6.41
CA VAL A 4 1.34 -17.12 6.86
C VAL A 4 2.36 -18.04 7.55
N ASN A 5 3.65 -17.78 7.35
CA ASN A 5 4.75 -18.51 8.00
C ASN A 5 5.03 -17.93 9.41
N PRO A 6 4.76 -18.68 10.50
CA PRO A 6 4.86 -18.16 11.87
C PRO A 6 6.29 -18.07 12.42
N ILE A 7 7.30 -18.61 11.72
CA ILE A 7 8.71 -18.63 12.17
C ILE A 7 9.69 -18.04 11.17
N GLY A 8 9.20 -17.57 10.01
CA GLY A 8 10.03 -16.96 8.97
C GLY A 8 10.51 -15.54 9.36
N PRO A 9 11.40 -14.92 8.57
CA PRO A 9 11.94 -13.59 8.87
C PRO A 9 10.87 -12.47 8.95
N ARG A 10 9.72 -12.66 8.29
CA ARG A 10 8.57 -11.74 8.37
C ARG A 10 7.63 -11.99 9.55
N SER A 11 7.79 -13.12 10.25
CA SER A 11 6.86 -13.57 11.31
C SER A 11 6.67 -12.53 12.40
N VAL A 12 7.72 -11.79 12.78
CA VAL A 12 7.62 -10.72 13.79
C VAL A 12 6.55 -9.69 13.45
N TYR A 13 6.43 -9.30 12.17
CA TYR A 13 5.40 -8.37 11.72
C TYR A 13 4.06 -9.07 11.54
N ASP A 14 4.03 -10.20 10.85
CA ASP A 14 2.77 -10.85 10.49
C ASP A 14 2.03 -11.40 11.74
N GLU A 15 2.75 -12.02 12.69
CA GLU A 15 2.17 -12.55 13.93
C GLU A 15 1.82 -11.45 14.92
N SER A 16 2.61 -10.37 15.02
CA SER A 16 2.27 -9.26 15.93
C SER A 16 0.95 -8.59 15.52
N LYS A 17 0.70 -8.40 14.21
CA LYS A 17 -0.56 -7.85 13.71
C LYS A 17 -1.75 -8.80 13.94
N ARG A 18 -1.57 -10.11 13.72
CA ARG A 18 -2.61 -11.12 13.99
C ARG A 18 -2.94 -11.22 15.49
N PHE A 19 -1.92 -11.16 16.34
CA PHE A 19 -2.09 -11.12 17.79
C PHE A 19 -2.83 -9.86 18.23
N ALA A 20 -2.49 -8.70 17.67
CA ALA A 20 -3.16 -7.43 18.00
C ALA A 20 -4.67 -7.45 17.68
N GLU A 21 -5.08 -8.03 16.54
CA GLU A 21 -6.51 -8.22 16.24
C GLU A 21 -7.18 -9.08 17.33
N SER A 22 -6.57 -10.22 17.66
CA SER A 22 -7.10 -11.16 18.66
C SER A 22 -7.24 -10.50 20.03
N LEU A 23 -6.23 -9.73 20.45
CA LEU A 23 -6.22 -8.98 21.70
C LEU A 23 -7.32 -7.91 21.72
N THR A 24 -7.50 -7.19 20.62
CA THR A 24 -8.53 -6.12 20.49
C THR A 24 -9.93 -6.71 20.67
N PHE A 25 -10.24 -7.83 20.02
CA PHE A 25 -11.52 -8.51 20.21
C PHE A 25 -11.68 -9.14 21.60
N ALA A 26 -10.59 -9.62 22.22
CA ALA A 26 -10.64 -10.10 23.60
C ALA A 26 -11.01 -8.98 24.57
N TYR A 27 -10.41 -7.81 24.39
CA TYR A 27 -10.70 -6.64 25.22
C TYR A 27 -12.14 -6.13 25.03
N HIS A 28 -12.62 -6.09 23.78
CA HIS A 28 -14.02 -5.77 23.47
C HIS A 28 -15.02 -6.73 24.15
N ARG A 29 -14.78 -8.05 24.13
CA ARG A 29 -15.69 -9.03 24.76
C ARG A 29 -15.80 -8.89 26.28
N VAL A 30 -14.75 -8.40 26.94
CA VAL A 30 -14.70 -8.29 28.41
C VAL A 30 -15.13 -6.92 28.90
N HIS A 31 -14.78 -5.86 28.15
CA HIS A 31 -14.94 -4.48 28.59
C HIS A 31 -15.94 -3.68 27.75
N GLU A 32 -16.53 -4.28 26.71
CA GLU A 32 -17.52 -3.68 25.81
C GLU A 32 -17.04 -2.36 25.18
N VAL A 33 -15.72 -2.16 25.07
CA VAL A 33 -15.15 -0.97 24.43
C VAL A 33 -15.46 -0.96 22.94
N ASN A 34 -15.79 0.19 22.38
CA ASN A 34 -15.98 0.31 20.94
C ASN A 34 -14.63 0.07 20.22
N ILE A 35 -14.62 -0.81 19.22
CA ILE A 35 -13.44 -1.15 18.43
C ILE A 35 -13.74 -1.04 16.95
N GLY A 36 -12.70 -0.83 16.15
CA GLY A 36 -12.72 -0.98 14.70
C GLY A 36 -11.39 -1.55 14.24
N VAL A 37 -11.42 -2.50 13.32
CA VAL A 37 -10.20 -3.15 12.81
C VAL A 37 -10.07 -2.89 11.31
N VAL A 38 -9.08 -2.07 10.94
CA VAL A 38 -8.76 -1.80 9.53
C VAL A 38 -7.61 -2.68 9.09
N ARG A 39 -7.84 -3.50 8.05
CA ARG A 39 -6.78 -4.24 7.35
C ARG A 39 -6.31 -3.42 6.16
N ILE A 40 -5.23 -2.69 6.39
CA ILE A 40 -4.62 -1.75 5.44
C ILE A 40 -3.84 -2.53 4.37
N PHE A 41 -4.09 -2.21 3.11
CA PHE A 41 -3.30 -2.72 1.98
C PHE A 41 -2.23 -1.69 1.56
N ASN A 42 -1.42 -2.03 0.55
CA ASN A 42 -0.31 -1.19 0.11
C ASN A 42 -0.77 0.25 -0.18
N THR A 43 -0.34 1.17 0.67
CA THR A 43 -0.72 2.59 0.61
C THR A 43 0.48 3.46 0.25
N TYR A 44 0.25 4.51 -0.53
CA TYR A 44 1.25 5.50 -0.93
C TYR A 44 0.64 6.91 -0.97
N GLY A 45 1.49 7.94 -0.96
CA GLY A 45 1.05 9.33 -0.97
C GLY A 45 2.07 10.28 -0.34
N PRO A 46 1.76 11.58 -0.24
CA PRO A 46 2.51 12.55 0.56
C PRO A 46 2.80 12.06 1.99
N GLY A 47 3.97 12.40 2.54
CA GLY A 47 4.44 11.91 3.85
C GLY A 47 5.16 10.56 3.81
N LEU A 48 5.15 9.88 2.66
CA LEU A 48 5.90 8.64 2.45
C LEU A 48 7.42 8.90 2.46
N ARG A 49 8.15 8.27 3.38
CA ARG A 49 9.62 8.43 3.46
C ARG A 49 10.29 8.04 2.12
N PRO A 50 11.13 8.92 1.53
CA PRO A 50 11.92 8.57 0.35
C PRO A 50 12.81 7.34 0.61
N GLY A 51 12.79 6.37 -0.29
CA GLY A 51 13.65 5.17 -0.22
C GLY A 51 13.31 4.21 0.93
N ASP A 52 12.07 4.18 1.39
CA ASP A 52 11.63 3.27 2.46
C ASP A 52 11.53 1.78 2.05
N GLY A 53 11.98 1.45 0.84
CA GLY A 53 12.03 0.09 0.31
C GLY A 53 10.78 -0.34 -0.45
N ARG A 54 9.72 0.49 -0.51
CA ARG A 54 8.53 0.20 -1.33
C ARG A 54 8.77 0.58 -2.79
N VAL A 55 8.11 -0.13 -3.70
CA VAL A 55 8.31 0.05 -5.15
C VAL A 55 7.93 1.46 -5.64
N VAL A 56 6.85 2.05 -5.13
CA VAL A 56 6.41 3.41 -5.52
C VAL A 56 7.43 4.47 -5.10
N SER A 57 7.88 4.45 -3.84
CA SER A 57 8.87 5.40 -3.33
C SER A 57 10.21 5.22 -4.04
N ASN A 58 10.66 3.98 -4.24
CA ASN A 58 11.91 3.70 -4.93
C ASN A 58 11.89 4.19 -6.37
N PHE A 59 10.83 3.93 -7.15
CA PHE A 59 10.74 4.39 -8.54
C PHE A 59 10.67 5.90 -8.65
N LEU A 60 9.88 6.57 -7.81
CA LEU A 60 9.83 8.03 -7.78
C LEU A 60 11.21 8.62 -7.47
N VAL A 61 11.91 8.10 -6.45
CA VAL A 61 13.24 8.56 -6.07
C VAL A 61 14.29 8.26 -7.16
N GLN A 62 14.21 7.09 -7.82
CA GLN A 62 15.10 6.75 -8.93
C GLN A 62 14.89 7.72 -10.11
N ALA A 63 13.64 7.90 -10.54
CA ALA A 63 13.27 8.81 -11.62
C ALA A 63 13.71 10.25 -11.34
N MET A 64 13.47 10.76 -10.13
CA MET A 64 13.85 12.10 -9.69
C MET A 64 15.37 12.35 -9.72
N ASN A 65 16.16 11.31 -9.47
CA ASN A 65 17.61 11.40 -9.43
C ASN A 65 18.27 10.99 -10.76
N GLY A 66 17.50 10.79 -11.83
CA GLY A 66 18.02 10.30 -13.11
C GLY A 66 18.67 8.92 -13.02
N LYS A 67 18.32 8.11 -12.01
CA LYS A 67 18.81 6.75 -11.82
C LYS A 67 17.90 5.75 -12.54
N PRO A 68 18.41 4.60 -13.01
CA PRO A 68 17.58 3.56 -13.59
C PRO A 68 16.49 3.08 -12.63
N LEU A 69 15.30 2.79 -13.16
CA LEU A 69 14.22 2.15 -12.43
C LEU A 69 14.48 0.64 -12.38
N THR A 70 14.61 0.08 -11.17
CA THR A 70 15.00 -1.32 -10.99
C THR A 70 13.77 -2.22 -10.82
N ILE A 71 13.45 -3.02 -11.84
CA ILE A 71 12.41 -4.04 -11.78
C ILE A 71 13.03 -5.37 -11.40
N TYR A 72 12.61 -5.95 -10.28
CA TYR A 72 12.99 -7.32 -9.94
C TYR A 72 12.06 -8.32 -10.66
N GLY A 73 12.64 -9.28 -11.38
CA GLY A 73 11.91 -10.25 -12.20
C GLY A 73 11.59 -9.74 -13.60
N ASP A 74 10.50 -10.23 -14.19
CA ASP A 74 10.04 -9.81 -15.51
C ASP A 74 9.09 -8.60 -15.47
N GLY A 75 8.73 -8.12 -14.28
CA GLY A 75 7.83 -6.99 -14.06
C GLY A 75 6.34 -7.30 -14.26
N MET A 76 5.97 -8.56 -14.50
CA MET A 76 4.58 -8.99 -14.70
C MET A 76 3.83 -9.25 -13.39
N GLN A 77 4.55 -9.28 -12.25
CA GLN A 77 3.93 -9.39 -10.95
C GLN A 77 3.01 -8.19 -10.69
N THR A 78 1.82 -8.46 -10.16
CA THR A 78 0.81 -7.44 -9.92
C THR A 78 0.80 -6.97 -8.48
N ARG A 79 0.50 -5.69 -8.28
CA ARG A 79 0.31 -5.06 -6.97
C ARG A 79 -0.90 -4.13 -7.03
N SER A 80 -1.56 -3.96 -5.89
CA SER A 80 -2.54 -2.91 -5.68
C SER A 80 -1.89 -1.73 -4.95
N PHE A 81 -2.36 -0.51 -5.23
CA PHE A 81 -1.89 0.71 -4.60
C PHE A 81 -3.08 1.59 -4.20
N CYS A 82 -3.28 1.77 -2.90
CA CYS A 82 -4.27 2.68 -2.33
C CYS A 82 -3.62 4.05 -2.11
N TYR A 83 -4.27 5.12 -2.58
CA TYR A 83 -3.77 6.47 -2.30
C TYR A 83 -4.14 6.87 -0.87
N VAL A 84 -3.27 7.62 -0.19
CA VAL A 84 -3.41 7.94 1.24
C VAL A 84 -4.74 8.62 1.60
N ASP A 85 -5.25 9.52 0.75
CA ASP A 85 -6.54 10.19 1.01
C ASP A 85 -7.70 9.19 1.00
N ASP A 86 -7.67 8.20 0.09
CA ASP A 86 -8.69 7.15 0.03
C ASP A 86 -8.61 6.25 1.26
N GLU A 87 -7.40 5.85 1.67
CA GLU A 87 -7.17 5.03 2.86
C GLU A 87 -7.70 5.73 4.12
N VAL A 88 -7.36 7.02 4.31
CA VAL A 88 -7.88 7.84 5.42
C VAL A 88 -9.40 7.94 5.36
N GLY A 89 -9.98 8.17 4.18
CA GLY A 89 -11.43 8.17 4.00
C GLY A 89 -12.08 6.84 4.42
N GLY A 90 -11.43 5.71 4.16
CA GLY A 90 -11.92 4.39 4.55
C GLY A 90 -11.84 4.14 6.06
N ILE A 91 -10.76 4.60 6.69
CA ILE A 91 -10.59 4.55 8.15
C ILE A 91 -11.67 5.38 8.85
N LEU A 92 -11.92 6.61 8.38
CA LEU A 92 -12.95 7.48 8.93
C LEU A 92 -14.36 6.91 8.72
N ALA A 93 -14.64 6.35 7.54
CA ALA A 93 -15.93 5.70 7.29
C ALA A 93 -16.16 4.50 8.23
N LEU A 94 -15.13 3.71 8.53
CA LEU A 94 -15.25 2.63 9.52
C LEU A 94 -15.52 3.19 10.92
N LEU A 95 -14.77 4.23 11.32
CA LEU A 95 -14.93 4.88 12.63
C LEU A 95 -16.36 5.37 12.84
N ASP A 96 -16.96 5.99 11.83
CA ASP A 96 -18.32 6.54 11.88
C ASP A 96 -19.41 5.45 11.83
N SER A 97 -19.10 4.25 11.30
CA SER A 97 -20.07 3.16 11.15
C SER A 97 -20.44 2.44 12.45
N GLY A 98 -19.58 2.50 13.48
CA GLY A 98 -19.70 1.69 14.70
C GLY A 98 -19.52 0.18 14.49
N HIS A 99 -19.05 -0.26 13.32
CA HIS A 99 -18.81 -1.67 13.04
C HIS A 99 -17.56 -2.20 13.73
N CYS A 100 -17.73 -3.25 14.54
CA CYS A 100 -16.64 -3.83 15.32
C CYS A 100 -15.76 -4.85 14.57
N GLY A 101 -16.17 -5.28 13.37
CA GLY A 101 -15.48 -6.33 12.61
C GLY A 101 -14.29 -5.83 11.77
N PRO A 102 -13.41 -6.74 11.30
CA PRO A 102 -12.31 -6.38 10.41
C PRO A 102 -12.81 -5.98 9.02
N VAL A 103 -12.36 -4.83 8.52
CA VAL A 103 -12.66 -4.34 7.17
C VAL A 103 -11.38 -4.12 6.38
N ASN A 104 -11.33 -4.67 5.17
CA ASN A 104 -10.25 -4.42 4.22
C ASN A 104 -10.42 -3.03 3.61
N ILE A 105 -9.44 -2.15 3.80
CA ILE A 105 -9.36 -0.84 3.15
C ILE A 105 -8.14 -0.87 2.23
N GLY A 106 -8.38 -0.57 0.95
CA GLY A 106 -7.39 -0.68 -0.09
C GLY A 106 -7.96 -0.53 -1.49
N ASN A 107 -7.11 -0.72 -2.49
CA ASN A 107 -7.51 -0.60 -3.90
C ASN A 107 -7.61 -1.97 -4.59
N PRO A 108 -8.78 -2.38 -5.11
CA PRO A 108 -8.92 -3.68 -5.78
C PRO A 108 -8.33 -3.70 -7.19
N ASN A 109 -7.90 -2.55 -7.72
CA ASN A 109 -7.25 -2.45 -9.02
C ASN A 109 -5.81 -2.94 -8.92
N GLU A 110 -5.43 -3.82 -9.84
CA GLU A 110 -4.09 -4.39 -9.95
C GLU A 110 -3.34 -3.73 -11.09
N PHE A 111 -2.06 -3.46 -10.84
CA PHE A 111 -1.11 -2.94 -11.82
C PHE A 111 0.13 -3.82 -11.80
N THR A 112 0.69 -4.12 -12.96
CA THR A 112 2.01 -4.72 -13.10
C THR A 112 3.08 -3.73 -12.64
N VAL A 113 4.24 -4.25 -12.23
CA VAL A 113 5.39 -3.39 -11.89
C VAL A 113 5.88 -2.63 -13.12
N LYS A 114 5.73 -3.19 -14.32
CA LYS A 114 5.97 -2.50 -15.61
C LYS A 114 5.04 -1.31 -15.82
N GLU A 115 3.74 -1.47 -15.64
CA GLU A 115 2.77 -0.37 -15.76
C GLU A 115 3.06 0.73 -14.74
N LEU A 116 3.42 0.35 -13.51
CA LEU A 116 3.84 1.32 -12.49
C LEU A 116 5.09 2.10 -12.95
N ALA A 117 6.14 1.42 -13.42
CA ALA A 117 7.37 2.06 -13.88
C ALA A 117 7.11 3.02 -15.04
N ALA A 118 6.31 2.61 -16.03
CA ALA A 118 5.93 3.45 -17.15
C ALA A 118 5.14 4.69 -16.70
N THR A 119 4.19 4.53 -15.78
CA THR A 119 3.41 5.65 -15.23
C THR A 119 4.31 6.62 -14.45
N VAL A 120 5.28 6.12 -13.69
CA VAL A 120 6.25 6.96 -12.98
C VAL A 120 7.10 7.78 -13.96
N LEU A 121 7.60 7.17 -15.03
CA LEU A 121 8.37 7.90 -16.05
C LEU A 121 7.54 9.00 -16.72
N ASP A 122 6.28 8.71 -17.07
CA ASP A 122 5.33 9.71 -17.63
C ASP A 122 5.11 10.87 -16.66
N VAL A 123 4.76 10.57 -15.41
CA VAL A 123 4.44 11.58 -14.38
C VAL A 123 5.64 12.46 -14.02
N THR A 124 6.83 11.86 -13.99
CA THR A 124 8.06 12.59 -13.62
C THR A 124 8.71 13.30 -14.80
N GLY A 125 8.34 12.95 -16.04
CA GLY A 125 9.04 13.38 -17.25
C GLY A 125 10.48 12.86 -17.34
N SER A 126 10.84 11.83 -16.56
CA SER A 126 12.20 11.31 -16.50
C SER A 126 12.53 10.44 -17.71
N THR A 127 13.78 10.52 -18.17
CA THR A 127 14.34 9.66 -19.22
C THR A 127 15.11 8.47 -18.65
N SER A 128 14.96 8.17 -17.36
CA SER A 128 15.61 7.04 -16.72
C SER A 128 15.29 5.72 -17.43
N GLU A 129 16.31 4.91 -17.64
CA GLU A 129 16.14 3.57 -18.20
C GLU A 129 15.48 2.62 -17.19
N ILE A 130 14.84 1.56 -17.69
CA ILE A 130 14.33 0.45 -16.87
C ILE A 130 15.35 -0.69 -16.93
N VAL A 131 15.84 -1.12 -15.78
CA VAL A 131 16.76 -2.25 -15.64
C VAL A 131 16.10 -3.39 -14.89
N TYR A 132 16.48 -4.62 -15.23
CA TYR A 132 15.91 -5.84 -14.65
C TYR A 132 16.93 -6.56 -13.78
N GLU A 133 16.52 -6.97 -12.59
CA GLU A 133 17.32 -7.71 -11.61
C GLU A 133 16.62 -9.01 -11.20
N PRO A 134 17.32 -10.04 -10.69
CA PRO A 134 16.70 -11.27 -10.23
C PRO A 134 15.69 -11.06 -9.08
N LEU A 135 14.57 -11.79 -9.09
CA LEU A 135 13.56 -11.75 -8.01
C LEU A 135 14.16 -12.18 -6.66
N PRO A 136 13.97 -11.38 -5.59
CA PRO A 136 14.28 -11.80 -4.23
C PRO A 136 13.43 -13.02 -3.83
N THR A 137 14.02 -13.93 -3.06
CA THR A 137 13.30 -15.04 -2.43
C THR A 137 12.19 -14.50 -1.50
N ASP A 138 11.01 -15.11 -1.52
CA ASP A 138 9.85 -14.82 -0.64
C ASP A 138 9.00 -13.56 -0.91
N ASP A 139 9.09 -12.90 -2.07
CA ASP A 139 8.15 -11.80 -2.38
C ASP A 139 6.78 -12.36 -2.85
N PRO A 140 5.66 -12.09 -2.15
CA PRO A 140 4.36 -12.63 -2.52
C PRO A 140 3.94 -12.18 -3.92
N VAL A 141 3.52 -13.15 -4.74
CA VAL A 141 3.27 -12.95 -6.18
C VAL A 141 2.07 -12.01 -6.44
N ARG A 142 1.06 -12.01 -5.56
CA ARG A 142 -0.17 -11.22 -5.75
C ARG A 142 -0.72 -10.68 -4.44
N ARG A 143 -1.15 -9.41 -4.42
CA ARG A 143 -1.85 -8.75 -3.30
C ARG A 143 -2.99 -7.88 -3.84
N ARG A 144 -4.20 -8.42 -3.87
CA ARG A 144 -5.42 -7.72 -4.26
C ARG A 144 -6.41 -7.77 -3.10
N PRO A 145 -6.82 -6.62 -2.52
CA PRO A 145 -7.86 -6.62 -1.50
C PRO A 145 -9.22 -6.97 -2.11
N ASP A 146 -9.98 -7.81 -1.40
CA ASP A 146 -11.43 -7.84 -1.53
C ASP A 146 -12.03 -6.77 -0.62
N ILE A 147 -12.64 -5.74 -1.22
CA ILE A 147 -13.23 -4.59 -0.52
C ILE A 147 -14.77 -4.63 -0.50
N THR A 148 -15.38 -5.79 -0.73
CA THR A 148 -16.85 -5.94 -0.74
C THR A 148 -17.48 -5.44 0.56
N CYS A 149 -16.91 -5.80 1.71
CA CYS A 149 -17.37 -5.32 3.02
C CYS A 149 -17.32 -3.78 3.12
N ALA A 150 -16.21 -3.14 2.71
CA ALA A 150 -16.10 -1.69 2.77
C ALA A 150 -17.11 -0.98 1.85
N ARG A 151 -17.42 -1.58 0.69
CA ARG A 151 -18.44 -1.06 -0.24
C ARG A 151 -19.84 -1.15 0.33
N GLU A 152 -20.23 -2.32 0.82
CA GLU A 152 -21.59 -2.59 1.25
C GLU A 152 -21.91 -1.95 2.60
N LEU A 153 -20.96 -2.02 3.55
CA LEU A 153 -21.15 -1.54 4.91
C LEU A 153 -20.90 -0.05 5.04
N LEU A 154 -19.85 0.47 4.38
CA LEU A 154 -19.37 1.84 4.59
C LEU A 154 -19.73 2.79 3.43
N GLY A 155 -20.28 2.26 2.33
CA GLY A 155 -20.45 3.05 1.09
C GLY A 155 -19.12 3.56 0.53
N TRP A 156 -18.00 2.95 0.91
CA TRP A 156 -16.66 3.42 0.61
C TRP A 156 -16.05 2.68 -0.59
N SER A 157 -15.30 3.42 -1.40
CA SER A 157 -14.43 2.88 -2.45
C SER A 157 -13.34 3.90 -2.77
N PRO A 158 -12.12 3.46 -3.13
CA PRO A 158 -11.05 4.35 -3.53
C PRO A 158 -11.42 5.08 -4.83
N ARG A 159 -11.06 6.35 -4.92
CA ARG A 159 -11.42 7.24 -6.05
C ARG A 159 -10.21 7.76 -6.80
N VAL A 160 -9.05 7.83 -6.15
CA VAL A 160 -7.84 8.38 -6.74
C VAL A 160 -7.19 7.34 -7.64
N SER A 161 -6.97 7.72 -8.91
CA SER A 161 -6.28 6.86 -9.87
C SER A 161 -4.79 6.73 -9.54
N LEU A 162 -4.12 5.68 -10.06
CA LEU A 162 -2.68 5.51 -9.86
C LEU A 162 -1.90 6.73 -10.38
N ARG A 163 -2.24 7.22 -11.58
CA ARG A 163 -1.58 8.36 -12.20
C ARG A 163 -1.73 9.63 -11.35
N GLU A 164 -2.95 9.95 -10.94
CA GLU A 164 -3.23 11.11 -10.10
C GLU A 164 -2.50 11.05 -8.75
N GLY A 165 -2.54 9.90 -8.08
CA GLY A 165 -1.85 9.74 -6.80
C GLY A 165 -0.34 9.86 -6.96
N LEU A 166 0.24 9.36 -8.05
CA LEU A 166 1.67 9.51 -8.37
C LEU A 166 2.03 10.97 -8.64
N GLU A 167 1.22 11.72 -9.38
CA GLU A 167 1.43 13.16 -9.64
C GLU A 167 1.47 13.94 -8.33
N ARG A 168 0.50 13.72 -7.44
CA ARG A 168 0.46 14.37 -6.11
C ARG A 168 1.64 13.98 -5.23
N THR A 169 2.02 12.70 -5.23
CA THR A 169 3.17 12.20 -4.45
C THR A 169 4.49 12.78 -4.97
N TYR A 170 4.67 12.83 -6.29
CA TYR A 170 5.84 13.41 -6.94
C TYR A 170 5.96 14.91 -6.64
N ALA A 171 4.86 15.66 -6.77
CA ALA A 171 4.83 17.08 -6.43
C ALA A 171 5.23 17.33 -4.96
N TRP A 172 4.78 16.47 -4.04
CA TRP A 172 5.19 16.53 -2.64
C TRP A 172 6.68 16.25 -2.46
N TYR A 173 7.24 15.20 -3.09
CA TYR A 173 8.69 14.92 -3.02
C TYR A 173 9.54 16.08 -3.54
N ARG A 174 9.10 16.74 -4.61
CA ARG A 174 9.78 17.94 -5.13
C ARG A 174 9.83 19.07 -4.11
N GLN A 175 8.70 19.36 -3.47
CA GLN A 175 8.63 20.40 -2.43
C GLN A 175 9.51 20.07 -1.23
N GLU A 176 9.57 18.81 -0.82
CA GLU A 176 10.40 18.40 0.31
C GLU A 176 11.91 18.44 -0.02
N GLN A 177 12.30 18.19 -1.28
CA GLN A 177 13.69 18.40 -1.72
C GLN A 177 14.10 19.87 -1.72
N GLU A 178 13.19 20.79 -2.05
CA GLU A 178 13.46 22.23 -2.05
C GLU A 178 13.55 22.82 -0.63
N ARG A 179 13.02 22.10 0.37
CA ARG A 179 13.02 22.49 1.79
C ARG A 179 14.22 22.00 2.59
N GLY A 180 14.93 20.98 2.09
CA GLY A 180 16.11 20.38 2.73
C GLY A 180 17.40 20.96 2.21
#